data_AF-A0AAV5NHW6-F1
#
_entry.id   AF-A0AAV5NHW6-F1
#
_cell.length_a   1.000
_cell.length_b   1.000
_cell.length_c   1.000
_cell.angle_alpha   90.00
_cell.angle_beta   90.00
_cell.angle_gamma   90.00
#
_symmetry.space_group_name_H-M   'P 1'
#
loop_
_entity.id
_entity.type
_entity.pdbx_description
1 polymer ?
#
loop_
_entity_poly.entity_id
_entity_poly.type
_entity_poly.pdbx_seq_one_letter_code
_entity_poly.pdbx_strand_id
1 'polypeptide(L)'
;MPSALIKGRQIFQVDLIQNLHRSVLGHDASYRDTPGDFRQEVVWIGGNGHIAYSVYNPPPPAAVPHFLEETLDYMREDGMQMMTQSLITRMALAHTHFEAAHPFRDGNGRVGRLLLPLMMAAEKQVPLYLSPYIELHKQADYAVLKQAQQKLN
;
A
#
# COMPACT_ATOMS: atom_id res chain seq x y z
N MET A 1 -13.36 6.44 8.65
CA MET A 1 -13.22 7.87 8.30
C MET A 1 -13.20 8.81 9.51
N PRO A 2 -14.13 8.73 10.49
CA PRO A 2 -14.11 9.65 11.65
C PRO A 2 -12.77 9.65 12.38
N SER A 3 -12.17 8.48 12.57
CA SER A 3 -10.86 8.34 13.22
C SER A 3 -9.73 9.05 12.47
N ALA A 4 -9.77 9.15 11.14
CA ALA A 4 -8.72 9.81 10.35
C ALA A 4 -8.79 11.33 10.51
N LEU A 5 -10.01 11.89 10.57
CA LEU A 5 -10.21 13.31 10.88
C LEU A 5 -9.74 13.68 12.30
N ILE A 6 -9.94 12.78 13.27
CA ILE A 6 -9.57 13.01 14.67
C ILE A 6 -8.07 12.82 14.90
N LYS A 7 -7.52 11.68 14.47
CA LYS A 7 -6.12 11.32 14.68
C LYS A 7 -5.17 11.99 13.69
N GLY A 8 -5.70 12.57 12.60
CA GLY A 8 -4.89 13.10 11.52
C GLY A 8 -3.95 12.02 10.96
N ARG A 9 -2.74 12.43 10.61
CA ARG A 9 -1.69 11.52 10.09
C ARG A 9 -1.24 10.45 11.07
N GLN A 10 -1.40 10.65 12.38
CA GLN A 10 -1.03 9.66 13.39
C GLN A 10 -1.91 8.39 13.35
N ILE A 11 -2.93 8.36 12.49
CA ILE A 11 -3.71 7.15 12.22
C ILE A 11 -2.90 6.08 11.48
N PHE A 12 -1.88 6.46 10.69
CA PHE A 12 -1.11 5.53 9.86
C PHE A 12 -0.14 4.74 10.74
N GLN A 13 -0.62 3.59 11.23
CA GLN A 13 0.08 2.65 12.09
C GLN A 13 -0.10 1.24 11.55
N VAL A 14 0.79 0.31 11.91
CA VAL A 14 0.71 -1.10 11.49
C VAL A 14 -0.68 -1.68 11.77
N ASP A 15 -1.25 -1.44 12.96
CA ASP A 15 -2.58 -1.92 13.33
C ASP A 15 -3.68 -1.41 12.38
N LEU A 16 -3.58 -0.19 11.86
CA LEU A 16 -4.54 0.30 10.86
C LEU A 16 -4.49 -0.59 9.62
N ILE A 17 -3.29 -0.89 9.12
CA ILE A 17 -3.07 -1.69 7.92
C ILE A 17 -3.62 -3.10 8.10
N GLN A 18 -3.29 -3.74 9.23
CA GLN A 18 -3.79 -5.08 9.55
C GLN A 18 -5.32 -5.11 9.70
N ASN A 19 -5.91 -4.10 10.35
CA ASN A 19 -7.36 -4.00 10.51
C ASN A 19 -8.09 -3.72 9.20
N LEU A 20 -7.52 -2.87 8.33
CA LEU A 20 -8.06 -2.65 6.98
C LEU A 20 -8.02 -3.97 6.19
N HIS A 21 -6.88 -4.64 6.16
CA HIS A 21 -6.76 -5.91 5.45
C HIS A 21 -7.74 -6.97 5.99
N ARG A 22 -7.85 -7.11 7.32
CA ARG A 22 -8.85 -7.97 7.96
C ARG A 22 -10.27 -7.64 7.53
N SER A 23 -10.60 -6.34 7.43
CA SER A 23 -11.93 -5.91 6.98
C SER A 23 -12.20 -6.23 5.50
N VAL A 24 -11.15 -6.17 4.66
CA VAL A 24 -11.27 -6.46 3.21
C VAL A 24 -11.36 -7.97 2.93
N LEU A 25 -10.63 -8.80 3.68
CA LEU A 25 -10.49 -10.25 3.42
C LEU A 25 -11.24 -11.14 4.42
N GLY A 26 -11.72 -10.59 5.53
CA GLY A 26 -12.29 -11.37 6.65
C GLY A 26 -13.53 -12.20 6.31
N HIS A 27 -14.19 -11.92 5.19
CA HIS A 27 -15.35 -12.67 4.70
C HIS A 27 -15.04 -13.53 3.46
N ASP A 28 -13.79 -13.55 3.00
CA ASP A 28 -13.38 -14.35 1.85
C ASP A 28 -12.95 -15.75 2.32
N ALA A 29 -13.86 -16.72 2.20
CA ALA A 29 -13.60 -18.11 2.57
C ALA A 29 -12.50 -18.79 1.71
N SER A 30 -12.09 -18.18 0.59
CA SER A 30 -11.03 -18.69 -0.27
C SER A 30 -9.64 -18.16 0.09
N TYR A 31 -9.57 -17.17 0.98
CA TYR A 31 -8.30 -16.61 1.43
C TYR A 31 -7.55 -17.64 2.28
N ARG A 32 -6.27 -17.84 1.94
CA ARG A 32 -5.47 -18.98 2.45
C ARG A 32 -4.67 -18.68 3.71
N ASP A 33 -4.49 -17.39 4.01
CA ASP A 33 -3.73 -16.93 5.17
C ASP A 33 -4.68 -16.30 6.20
N THR A 34 -4.18 -15.86 7.35
CA THR A 34 -5.01 -15.17 8.36
C THR A 34 -5.25 -13.71 7.96
N PRO A 35 -6.50 -13.23 7.81
CA PRO A 35 -6.77 -11.84 7.51
C PRO A 35 -6.22 -10.87 8.57
N GLY A 36 -5.21 -10.11 8.16
CA GLY A 36 -4.54 -9.07 8.95
C GLY A 36 -3.10 -9.44 9.31
N ASP A 37 -2.72 -10.70 9.14
CA ASP A 37 -1.35 -11.14 9.38
C ASP A 37 -0.51 -10.92 8.12
N PHE A 38 0.75 -10.54 8.30
CA PHE A 38 1.68 -10.40 7.18
C PHE A 38 2.03 -11.77 6.59
N ARG A 39 2.28 -11.79 5.29
CA ARG A 39 2.68 -13.02 4.59
C ARG A 39 3.98 -13.57 5.17
N GLN A 40 4.06 -14.89 5.28
CA GLN A 40 5.27 -15.61 5.67
C GLN A 40 6.01 -16.21 4.47
N GLU A 41 5.38 -16.17 3.30
CA GLU A 41 5.90 -16.74 2.06
C GLU A 41 6.31 -15.66 1.06
N VAL A 42 7.23 -16.02 0.17
CA VAL A 42 7.57 -15.19 -0.99
C VAL A 42 6.38 -15.12 -1.95
N VAL A 43 6.16 -13.94 -2.52
CA VAL A 43 5.10 -13.68 -3.50
C VAL A 43 5.69 -12.92 -4.68
N TRP A 44 4.93 -12.82 -5.76
CA TRP A 44 5.30 -12.08 -6.96
C TRP A 44 4.09 -11.34 -7.51
N ILE A 45 4.33 -10.22 -8.19
CA ILE A 45 3.27 -9.42 -8.82
C ILE A 45 3.33 -9.63 -10.34
N GLY A 46 2.18 -9.96 -10.93
CA GLY A 46 2.04 -10.16 -12.37
C GLY A 46 2.82 -11.35 -12.94
N GLY A 47 2.86 -11.47 -14.26
CA GLY A 47 3.49 -12.59 -14.96
C GLY A 47 2.57 -13.79 -15.11
N ASN A 48 3.16 -14.96 -15.40
CA ASN A 48 2.44 -16.21 -15.69
C ASN A 48 2.40 -17.18 -14.49
N GLY A 49 2.43 -16.66 -13.26
CA GLY A 49 2.33 -17.48 -12.04
C GLY A 49 3.65 -18.09 -11.57
N HIS A 50 4.79 -17.62 -12.08
CA HIS A 50 6.12 -18.05 -11.63
C HIS A 50 7.06 -16.86 -11.43
N ILE A 51 7.85 -16.89 -10.36
CA ILE A 51 8.73 -15.77 -9.94
C ILE A 51 9.75 -15.35 -11.02
N ALA A 52 10.25 -16.30 -11.81
CA ALA A 52 11.22 -16.02 -12.88
C ALA A 52 10.65 -15.15 -14.02
N TYR A 53 9.32 -15.08 -14.13
CA TYR A 53 8.60 -14.31 -15.15
C TYR A 53 7.68 -13.25 -14.54
N SER A 54 7.87 -12.94 -13.25
CA SER A 54 7.12 -11.90 -12.55
C SER A 54 7.36 -10.52 -13.17
N VAL A 55 6.39 -9.62 -13.02
CA VAL A 55 6.60 -8.20 -13.34
C VAL A 55 7.42 -7.52 -12.25
N TYR A 56 7.19 -7.89 -10.99
CA TYR A 56 7.89 -7.37 -9.83
C TYR A 56 7.98 -8.43 -8.73
N ASN A 57 9.13 -8.47 -8.06
CA ASN A 57 9.38 -9.33 -6.89
C ASN A 57 9.49 -8.46 -5.64
N PRO A 58 8.47 -8.46 -4.76
CA PRO A 58 8.49 -7.75 -3.49
C PRO A 58 9.61 -8.24 -2.55
N PRO A 59 9.90 -7.48 -1.48
CA PRO A 59 10.87 -7.87 -0.46
C PRO A 59 10.62 -9.27 0.13
N PRO A 60 11.64 -9.96 0.68
CA PRO A 60 11.40 -11.19 1.41
C PRO A 60 10.49 -10.94 2.63
N PRO A 61 9.70 -11.94 3.08
CA PRO A 61 8.78 -11.81 4.21
C PRO A 61 9.37 -11.15 5.46
N ALA A 62 10.61 -11.53 5.83
CA ALA A 62 11.30 -11.00 7.00
C ALA A 62 11.58 -9.49 6.92
N ALA A 63 11.63 -8.91 5.72
CA ALA A 63 11.86 -7.48 5.52
C ALA A 63 10.56 -6.66 5.44
N VAL A 64 9.41 -7.32 5.25
CA VAL A 64 8.11 -6.64 5.10
C VAL A 64 7.81 -5.64 6.23
N PRO A 65 8.00 -5.98 7.52
CA PRO A 65 7.71 -5.04 8.61
C PRO A 65 8.51 -3.74 8.49
N HIS A 66 9.78 -3.83 8.08
CA HIS A 66 10.65 -2.67 7.93
C HIS A 66 10.19 -1.75 6.79
N PHE A 67 9.97 -2.30 5.59
CA PHE A 67 9.49 -1.52 4.43
C PHE A 67 8.10 -0.92 4.66
N LEU A 68 7.23 -1.65 5.37
CA LEU A 68 5.93 -1.11 5.74
C LEU A 68 6.09 0.06 6.72
N GLU A 69 6.95 -0.05 7.72
CA GLU A 69 7.17 1.03 8.67
C GLU A 69 7.73 2.28 7.99
N GLU A 70 8.69 2.15 7.06
CA GLU A 70 9.18 3.27 6.24
C GLU A 70 8.04 3.94 5.44
N THR A 71 7.11 3.14 4.91
CA THR A 71 5.93 3.66 4.21
C THR A 71 5.02 4.46 5.16
N LEU A 72 4.81 3.94 6.37
CA LEU A 72 3.96 4.58 7.37
C LEU A 72 4.61 5.83 7.95
N ASP A 73 5.92 5.82 8.18
CA ASP A 73 6.71 6.99 8.55
C ASP A 73 6.55 8.10 7.51
N TYR A 74 6.69 7.78 6.22
CA TYR A 74 6.45 8.75 5.14
C TYR A 74 5.01 9.32 5.13
N MET A 75 4.01 8.50 5.46
CA MET A 75 2.62 8.97 5.59
C MET A 75 2.42 9.88 6.82
N ARG A 76 3.17 9.61 7.90
CA ARG A 76 3.13 10.39 9.16
C ARG A 76 3.99 11.64 9.12
N GLU A 77 5.01 11.68 8.27
CA GLU A 77 6.08 12.68 8.32
C GLU A 77 5.58 14.13 8.25
N ASP A 78 6.20 14.95 9.10
CA ASP A 78 6.02 16.39 9.23
C ASP A 78 7.39 17.06 8.99
N GLY A 79 7.48 18.06 8.11
CA GLY A 79 8.76 18.76 7.86
C GLY A 79 8.91 19.37 6.48
N MET A 80 10.15 19.67 6.06
CA MET A 80 10.47 20.30 4.77
C MET A 80 9.94 19.53 3.55
N GLN A 81 9.87 18.20 3.63
CA GLN A 81 9.27 17.39 2.57
C GLN A 81 7.78 17.68 2.39
N MET A 82 7.04 18.00 3.46
CA MET A 82 5.64 18.45 3.37
C MET A 82 5.50 19.80 2.66
N MET A 83 6.39 20.73 2.97
CA MET A 83 6.33 22.08 2.40
C MET A 83 6.61 22.09 0.89
N THR A 84 7.26 21.04 0.39
CA THR A 84 7.71 20.95 -1.00
C THR A 84 6.89 19.98 -1.86
N GLN A 85 6.12 19.07 -1.27
CA GLN A 85 5.32 18.07 -2.00
C GLN A 85 3.81 18.32 -1.87
N SER A 86 3.12 18.30 -3.02
CA SER A 86 1.65 18.31 -3.02
C SER A 86 1.06 17.05 -2.38
N LEU A 87 -0.15 17.13 -1.82
CA LEU A 87 -0.85 15.96 -1.27
C LEU A 87 -0.98 14.84 -2.32
N ILE A 88 -1.27 15.19 -3.57
CA ILE A 88 -1.40 14.21 -4.66
C ILE A 88 -0.07 13.46 -4.87
N THR A 89 1.05 14.18 -4.88
CA THR A 89 2.40 13.58 -5.00
C THR A 89 2.66 12.61 -3.86
N ARG A 90 2.36 13.02 -2.62
CA ARG A 90 2.55 12.16 -1.45
C ARG A 90 1.69 10.92 -1.50
N MET A 91 0.43 11.06 -1.89
CA MET A 91 -0.49 9.93 -2.05
C MET A 91 0.01 8.93 -3.09
N ALA A 92 0.50 9.42 -4.24
CA ALA A 92 1.06 8.57 -5.28
C ALA A 92 2.31 7.81 -4.81
N LEU A 93 3.22 8.50 -4.11
CA LEU A 93 4.45 7.89 -3.56
C LEU A 93 4.11 6.85 -2.48
N ALA A 94 3.26 7.22 -1.52
CA ALA A 94 2.89 6.33 -0.42
C ALA A 94 2.13 5.08 -0.92
N HIS A 95 1.26 5.23 -1.92
CA HIS A 95 0.62 4.09 -2.59
C HIS A 95 1.65 3.18 -3.26
N THR A 96 2.60 3.76 -3.98
CA THR A 96 3.66 3.01 -4.66
C THR A 96 4.55 2.27 -3.65
N HIS A 97 4.94 2.91 -2.55
CA HIS A 97 5.71 2.27 -1.47
C HIS A 97 4.94 1.11 -0.84
N PHE A 98 3.64 1.28 -0.57
CA PHE A 98 2.81 0.21 -0.03
C PHE A 98 2.68 -0.99 -0.97
N GLU A 99 2.40 -0.73 -2.26
CA GLU A 99 2.32 -1.79 -3.28
C GLU A 99 3.66 -2.53 -3.45
N ALA A 100 4.79 -1.83 -3.32
CA ALA A 100 6.13 -2.40 -3.37
C ALA A 100 6.46 -3.26 -2.14
N ALA A 101 6.11 -2.81 -0.93
CA ALA A 101 6.27 -3.58 0.31
C ALA A 101 5.44 -4.89 0.26
N HIS A 102 4.25 -4.81 -0.34
CA HIS A 102 3.34 -5.94 -0.59
C HIS A 102 3.17 -6.86 0.63
N PRO A 103 2.65 -6.35 1.76
CA PRO A 103 2.73 -7.04 3.05
C PRO A 103 1.87 -8.30 3.18
N PHE A 104 0.86 -8.46 2.33
CA PHE A 104 -0.10 -9.56 2.39
C PHE A 104 0.00 -10.49 1.18
N ARG A 105 -0.58 -11.69 1.29
CA ARG A 105 -0.65 -12.65 0.18
C ARG A 105 -1.55 -12.20 -0.97
N ASP A 106 -2.67 -11.57 -0.63
CA ASP A 106 -3.60 -10.92 -1.54
C ASP A 106 -4.25 -9.75 -0.79
N GLY A 107 -4.99 -8.88 -1.48
CA GLY A 107 -5.67 -7.74 -0.87
C GLY A 107 -4.86 -6.45 -0.86
N ASN A 108 -3.58 -6.48 -1.24
CA ASN A 108 -2.69 -5.32 -1.23
C ASN A 108 -3.29 -4.15 -2.03
N GLY A 109 -3.66 -4.37 -3.30
CA GLY A 109 -4.31 -3.34 -4.13
C GLY A 109 -5.56 -2.72 -3.51
N ARG A 110 -6.38 -3.51 -2.80
CA ARG A 110 -7.59 -3.02 -2.13
C ARG A 110 -7.23 -2.15 -0.92
N VAL A 111 -6.28 -2.60 -0.09
CA VAL A 111 -5.80 -1.84 1.07
C VAL A 111 -5.08 -0.57 0.64
N GLY A 112 -4.17 -0.64 -0.33
CA GLY A 112 -3.44 0.52 -0.86
C GLY A 112 -4.39 1.63 -1.34
N ARG A 113 -5.43 1.27 -2.08
CA ARG A 113 -6.44 2.24 -2.53
C ARG A 113 -7.33 2.79 -1.43
N LEU A 114 -7.52 2.07 -0.32
CA LEU A 114 -8.21 2.59 0.87
C LEU A 114 -7.36 3.61 1.63
N LEU A 115 -6.02 3.53 1.54
CA LEU A 115 -5.13 4.51 2.17
C LEU A 115 -5.26 5.91 1.53
N LEU A 116 -5.55 5.98 0.23
CA LEU A 116 -5.70 7.25 -0.48
C LEU A 116 -6.78 8.19 0.12
N PRO A 117 -8.06 7.78 0.24
CA PRO A 117 -9.07 8.62 0.86
C PRO A 117 -8.84 8.79 2.37
N LEU A 118 -8.11 7.89 3.05
CA LEU A 118 -7.69 8.09 4.45
C LEU A 118 -6.65 9.19 4.58
N MET A 119 -5.68 9.29 3.64
CA MET A 119 -4.72 10.39 3.58
C MET A 119 -5.41 11.73 3.33
N MET A 120 -6.38 11.77 2.43
CA MET A 120 -7.21 12.97 2.23
C MET A 120 -7.92 13.39 3.53
N ALA A 121 -8.57 12.44 4.21
CA ALA A 121 -9.27 12.71 5.46
C ALA A 121 -8.32 13.18 6.58
N ALA A 122 -7.13 12.58 6.69
CA ALA A 122 -6.10 12.96 7.66
C ALA A 122 -5.62 14.41 7.46
N GLU A 123 -5.63 14.90 6.22
CA GLU A 123 -5.29 16.27 5.82
C GLU A 123 -6.52 17.21 5.75
N LYS A 124 -7.65 16.77 6.30
CA LYS A 124 -8.93 17.51 6.32
C LYS A 124 -9.46 17.88 4.91
N GLN A 125 -9.04 17.14 3.90
CA GLN A 125 -9.58 17.23 2.54
C GLN A 125 -10.78 16.30 2.37
N VAL A 126 -11.62 16.61 1.37
CA VAL A 126 -12.76 15.75 1.01
C VAL A 126 -12.23 14.43 0.43
N PRO A 127 -12.54 13.27 1.04
CA PRO A 127 -12.07 12.00 0.51
C PRO A 127 -12.77 11.65 -0.81
N LEU A 128 -11.98 11.31 -1.83
CA LEU A 128 -12.46 10.86 -3.12
C LEU A 128 -12.23 9.37 -3.30
N TYR A 129 -13.22 8.68 -3.85
CA TYR A 129 -13.10 7.26 -4.17
C TYR A 129 -12.43 7.08 -5.54
N LEU A 130 -11.09 6.98 -5.54
CA LEU A 130 -10.27 6.88 -6.74
C LEU A 130 -10.14 5.44 -7.27
N SER A 131 -10.66 4.44 -6.55
CA SER A 131 -10.37 3.04 -6.84
C SER A 131 -10.77 2.58 -8.25
N PRO A 132 -11.92 2.95 -8.83
CA PRO A 132 -12.29 2.50 -10.17
C PRO A 132 -11.32 3.04 -11.23
N TYR A 133 -10.88 4.30 -11.09
CA TYR A 133 -9.94 4.91 -12.01
C TYR A 133 -8.57 4.22 -11.95
N ILE A 134 -8.05 3.98 -10.75
CA ILE A 134 -6.74 3.33 -10.57
C ILE A 134 -6.77 1.89 -11.08
N GLU A 135 -7.85 1.14 -10.78
CA GLU A 135 -7.98 -0.25 -11.24
C GLU A 135 -7.99 -0.36 -12.77
N LEU A 136 -8.59 0.60 -13.47
CA LEU A 136 -8.58 0.67 -14.94
C LEU A 136 -7.18 0.94 -15.51
N HIS A 137 -6.28 1.56 -14.75
CA HIS A 137 -4.94 1.96 -15.20
C HIS A 137 -3.79 1.18 -14.54
N LYS A 138 -4.09 0.14 -13.74
CA LYS A 138 -3.11 -0.63 -12.95
C LYS A 138 -1.92 -1.20 -13.72
N GLN A 139 -2.05 -1.41 -15.04
CA GLN A 139 -0.94 -1.88 -15.87
C GLN A 139 0.20 -0.86 -15.93
N ALA A 140 -0.12 0.44 -15.90
CA ALA A 140 0.87 1.50 -15.85
C ALA A 140 1.62 1.48 -14.50
N ASP A 141 0.91 1.27 -13.40
CA ASP A 141 1.51 1.19 -12.05
C ASP A 141 2.52 0.03 -11.96
N TYR A 142 2.16 -1.14 -12.50
CA TYR A 142 3.07 -2.30 -12.53
C TYR A 142 4.30 -2.07 -13.42
N ALA A 143 4.16 -1.31 -14.51
CA ALA A 143 5.30 -0.94 -15.35
C ALA A 143 6.29 -0.02 -14.61
N VAL A 144 5.79 0.90 -13.77
CA VAL A 144 6.63 1.79 -12.95
C VAL A 144 7.38 1.00 -11.88
N LEU A 145 6.70 0.09 -11.17
CA LEU A 145 7.35 -0.79 -10.18
C LEU A 145 8.46 -1.64 -10.83
N LYS A 146 8.20 -2.19 -12.01
CA LYS A 146 9.19 -2.95 -12.77
C LYS A 146 10.42 -2.10 -13.12
N GLN A 147 10.21 -0.87 -13.60
CA GLN A 147 11.32 0.04 -13.93
C GLN A 147 12.15 0.43 -12.70
N ALA A 148 11.50 0.63 -11.54
CA ALA A 148 12.20 0.94 -10.30
C ALA A 148 13.10 -0.22 -9.85
N GLN A 149 12.61 -1.46 -9.91
CA GLN A 149 13.40 -2.65 -9.54
C GLN A 149 14.60 -2.88 -10.45
N GLN A 150 14.47 -2.61 -11.76
CA GLN A 150 15.56 -2.75 -12.71
C GLN A 150 16.73 -1.77 -12.47
N LYS A 151 16.50 -0.63 -11.80
CA LYS A 151 17.55 0.35 -11.49
C LYS A 151 18.34 0.04 -10.22
N LEU A 152 17.87 -0.91 -9.42
CA LEU A 152 18.52 -1.35 -8.17
C LEU A 152 19.46 -2.56 -8.37
N ASN A 153 19.48 -3.12 -9.59
CA ASN A 153 20.34 -4.22 -10.03
C ASN A 153 21.40 -3.70 -11.01
#